data_AF-A0A6C0JNY2-F1
#
_entry.id   AF-A0A6C0JNY2-F1
#
_cell.length_a   1.000
_cell.length_b   1.000
_cell.length_c   1.000
_cell.angle_alpha   90.00
_cell.angle_beta   90.00
_cell.angle_gamma   90.00
#
_symmetry.space_group_name_H-M   'P 1'
#
loop_
_entity.id
_entity.type
_entity.pdbx_description
1 polymer ?
#
loop_
_entity_poly.entity_id
_entity_poly.type
_entity_poly.pdbx_seq_one_letter_code
_entity_poly.pdbx_strand_id
1 'polypeptide(L)'
;MDVNKLIDSCIDKTSDYNIAVLIFYLLKNKYRYNGSFKKWQYFDSKSKLWLDDKKNANITNDIQHYISNYFVQRIASLNTNINNIDNELKASKLIICANQLKNKKYILTIIKEARSLFEYNE
;
A
#
# COMPACT_ATOMS: atom_id res chain seq x y z
N MET A 1 13.26 5.21 5.58
CA MET A 1 13.02 5.45 4.14
C MET A 1 11.97 6.54 4.04
N ASP A 2 12.13 7.52 3.16
CA ASP A 2 11.16 8.61 3.02
C ASP A 2 9.90 8.08 2.28
N VAL A 3 8.73 8.22 2.91
CA VAL A 3 7.45 7.78 2.35
C VAL A 3 7.16 8.47 1.01
N ASN A 4 7.52 9.74 0.86
CA ASN A 4 7.31 10.46 -0.40
C ASN A 4 8.15 9.87 -1.53
N LYS A 5 9.38 9.45 -1.25
CA LYS A 5 10.24 8.79 -2.24
C LYS A 5 9.68 7.42 -2.64
N LEU A 6 9.08 6.69 -1.70
CA LEU A 6 8.42 5.42 -2.00
C LEU A 6 7.18 5.61 -2.87
N ILE A 7 6.35 6.60 -2.57
CA ILE A 7 5.20 6.94 -3.40
C ILE A 7 5.67 7.33 -4.81
N ASP A 8 6.67 8.20 -4.92
CA ASP A 8 7.23 8.60 -6.21
C ASP A 8 7.76 7.40 -7.02
N SER A 9 8.32 6.36 -6.36
CA SER A 9 8.79 5.14 -7.03
C SER A 9 7.67 4.26 -7.60
N CYS A 10 6.43 4.40 -7.11
CA CYS A 10 5.28 3.64 -7.61
C CYS A 10 4.87 4.03 -9.04
N ILE A 11 5.43 5.12 -9.57
CA ILE A 11 5.24 5.59 -10.94
C ILE A 11 5.90 4.66 -11.95
N ASP A 12 6.93 3.93 -11.55
CA ASP A 12 7.60 2.95 -12.39
C ASP A 12 6.64 1.78 -12.64
N LYS A 13 6.16 1.68 -13.89
CA LYS A 13 5.16 0.70 -14.32
C LYS A 13 5.76 -0.65 -14.67
N THR A 14 7.07 -0.83 -14.53
CA THR A 14 7.72 -2.11 -14.86
C THR A 14 7.26 -3.25 -13.97
N SER A 15 6.85 -2.95 -12.73
CA SER A 15 6.18 -3.94 -11.86
C SER A 15 5.37 -3.29 -10.74
N ASP A 16 4.35 -4.03 -10.29
CA ASP A 16 3.55 -3.71 -9.11
C ASP A 16 4.35 -3.84 -7.78
N TYR A 17 5.62 -4.26 -7.85
CA TYR A 17 6.53 -4.44 -6.72
C TYR A 17 6.69 -3.17 -5.86
N ASN A 18 6.86 -2.00 -6.49
CA ASN A 18 7.04 -0.75 -5.72
C ASN A 18 5.80 -0.42 -4.88
N ILE A 19 4.61 -0.78 -5.38
CA ILE A 19 3.34 -0.63 -4.65
C ILE A 19 3.28 -1.64 -3.50
N ALA A 20 3.69 -2.89 -3.73
CA ALA A 20 3.80 -3.90 -2.67
C ALA A 20 4.77 -3.48 -1.55
N VAL A 21 5.93 -2.91 -1.91
CA VAL A 21 6.93 -2.38 -0.95
C VAL A 21 6.38 -1.19 -0.16
N LEU A 22 5.68 -0.25 -0.82
CA LEU A 22 5.02 0.87 -0.13
C LEU A 22 3.98 0.37 0.89
N ILE A 23 3.15 -0.59 0.49
CA ILE A 23 2.13 -1.20 1.37
C ILE A 23 2.80 -1.88 2.56
N PHE A 24 3.85 -2.67 2.32
CA PHE A 24 4.63 -3.27 3.40
C PHE A 24 5.19 -2.21 4.36
N TYR A 25 5.83 -1.17 3.83
CA TYR A 25 6.41 -0.11 4.63
C TYR A 25 5.39 0.55 5.57
N LEU A 26 4.17 0.81 5.07
CA LEU A 26 3.11 1.49 5.82
C LEU A 26 2.32 0.57 6.75
N LEU A 27 2.25 -0.74 6.46
CA LEU A 27 1.35 -1.68 7.15
C LEU A 27 2.06 -2.77 7.95
N LYS A 28 3.39 -2.90 7.88
CA LYS A 28 4.17 -3.98 8.55
C LYS A 28 3.96 -4.12 10.06
N ASN A 29 3.55 -3.05 10.75
CA ASN A 29 3.29 -3.06 12.18
C ASN A 29 1.81 -3.36 12.52
N LYS A 30 0.95 -3.42 11.50
CA LYS A 30 -0.50 -3.65 11.63
C LYS A 30 -0.91 -5.01 11.09
N TYR A 31 -0.17 -5.55 10.14
CA TYR A 31 -0.50 -6.80 9.44
C TYR A 31 0.71 -7.72 9.38
N ARG A 32 0.44 -9.02 9.33
CA ARG A 32 1.42 -10.07 9.05
C ARG A 32 0.76 -11.22 8.30
N TYR A 33 1.55 -12.01 7.59
CA TYR A 33 1.08 -13.20 6.90
C TYR A 33 1.67 -14.46 7.54
N ASN A 34 0.81 -15.31 8.09
CA ASN A 34 1.22 -16.59 8.64
C ASN A 34 1.44 -17.58 7.49
N GLY A 35 2.71 -17.92 7.21
CA GLY A 35 3.09 -18.84 6.14
C GLY A 35 2.54 -20.25 6.34
N SER A 36 2.56 -20.74 7.59
CA SER A 36 2.12 -22.09 7.97
C SER A 36 0.63 -22.32 7.70
N PHE A 37 -0.23 -21.40 8.13
CA PHE A 37 -1.69 -21.50 7.96
C PHE A 37 -2.19 -20.77 6.70
N LYS A 38 -1.29 -20.12 5.95
CA LYS A 38 -1.58 -19.36 4.74
C LYS A 38 -2.62 -18.25 4.94
N LYS A 39 -2.59 -17.56 6.08
CA LYS A 39 -3.60 -16.56 6.48
C LYS A 39 -3.00 -15.18 6.76
N TRP A 40 -3.75 -14.15 6.42
CA TRP A 40 -3.48 -12.79 6.88
C TRP A 40 -3.98 -12.58 8.29
N GLN A 41 -3.22 -11.84 9.08
CA GLN A 41 -3.60 -11.42 10.42
C GLN A 41 -3.41 -9.92 10.58
N TYR A 42 -4.23 -9.30 11.42
CA TYR A 42 -4.07 -7.92 11.85
C TYR A 42 -3.82 -7.85 13.35
N PHE A 43 -3.07 -6.85 13.79
CA PHE A 43 -2.80 -6.61 15.20
C PHE A 43 -3.95 -5.83 15.83
N ASP A 44 -4.69 -6.46 16.75
CA ASP A 44 -5.71 -5.78 17.53
C ASP A 44 -5.07 -5.13 18.77
N SER A 45 -5.06 -3.80 18.81
CA SER A 45 -4.45 -3.04 19.90
C SER A 45 -5.18 -3.20 21.23
N LYS A 46 -6.47 -3.57 21.22
CA LYS A 46 -7.26 -3.78 22.44
C LYS A 46 -6.89 -5.08 23.14
N SER A 47 -6.89 -6.19 22.42
CA SER A 47 -6.50 -7.50 22.96
C SER A 47 -4.99 -7.72 22.99
N LYS A 48 -4.22 -6.91 22.27
CA LYS A 48 -2.76 -7.09 22.02
C LYS A 48 -2.45 -8.43 21.35
N LEU A 49 -3.37 -8.93 20.54
CA LEU A 49 -3.25 -10.20 19.82
C LEU A 49 -3.30 -10.00 18.31
N TRP A 50 -2.71 -10.94 17.60
CA TRP A 50 -2.87 -11.07 16.17
C TRP A 50 -4.11 -11.90 15.86
N LEU A 51 -5.06 -11.29 15.14
CA LEU A 51 -6.34 -11.88 14.82
C LEU A 51 -6.43 -12.17 13.32
N ASP A 52 -7.10 -13.26 12.94
CA ASP A 52 -7.31 -13.62 11.53
C ASP A 52 -8.08 -12.51 10.80
N ASP A 53 -7.50 -12.01 9.70
CA ASP A 53 -8.15 -11.08 8.81
C ASP A 53 -9.11 -11.82 7.86
N LYS A 54 -10.33 -12.04 8.34
CA LYS A 54 -11.35 -12.80 7.61
C LYS A 54 -11.56 -12.23 6.21
N LYS A 55 -11.27 -13.07 5.20
CA LYS A 55 -11.37 -12.70 3.77
C LYS A 55 -10.50 -11.48 3.39
N ASN A 56 -9.43 -11.20 4.14
CA ASN A 56 -8.53 -10.06 3.95
C ASN A 56 -9.28 -8.71 3.99
N ALA A 57 -10.38 -8.62 4.75
CA ALA A 57 -11.25 -7.46 4.74
C ALA A 57 -10.56 -6.21 5.29
N ASN A 58 -9.83 -6.35 6.40
CA ASN A 58 -9.16 -5.24 7.06
C ASN A 58 -8.01 -4.71 6.21
N ILE A 59 -7.12 -5.58 5.73
CA ILE A 59 -5.99 -5.14 4.89
C ILE A 59 -6.47 -4.52 3.57
N THR A 60 -7.55 -5.05 2.98
CA THR A 60 -8.17 -4.46 1.79
C THR A 60 -8.67 -3.04 2.07
N ASN A 61 -9.34 -2.84 3.21
CA ASN A 61 -9.87 -1.55 3.62
C ASN A 61 -8.75 -0.54 3.89
N ASP A 62 -7.69 -0.94 4.60
CA ASP A 62 -6.53 -0.08 4.86
C ASP A 62 -5.81 0.29 3.55
N ILE A 63 -5.65 -0.64 2.60
CA ILE A 63 -5.10 -0.31 1.28
C ILE A 63 -6.00 0.71 0.55
N GLN A 64 -7.31 0.45 0.53
CA GLN A 64 -8.27 1.28 -0.21
C GLN A 64 -8.36 2.71 0.34
N HIS A 65 -8.31 2.88 1.66
CA HIS A 65 -8.53 4.18 2.31
C HIS A 65 -7.23 4.80 2.84
N TYR A 66 -6.48 4.07 3.66
CA TYR A 66 -5.30 4.62 4.33
C TYR A 66 -4.14 4.82 3.35
N ILE A 67 -3.82 3.82 2.52
CA ILE A 67 -2.73 3.94 1.54
C ILE A 67 -3.09 4.93 0.43
N SER A 68 -4.32 4.90 -0.09
CA SER A 68 -4.79 5.89 -1.07
C SER A 68 -4.64 7.33 -0.58
N ASN A 69 -4.85 7.60 0.71
CA ASN A 69 -4.68 8.95 1.27
C ASN A 69 -3.23 9.44 1.19
N TYR A 70 -2.23 8.57 1.31
CA TYR A 70 -0.83 8.94 1.12
C TYR A 70 -0.55 9.41 -0.32
N PHE A 71 -1.13 8.74 -1.33
CA PHE A 71 -1.03 9.20 -2.72
C PHE A 71 -1.68 10.58 -2.89
N VAL A 72 -2.88 10.78 -2.34
CA VAL A 72 -3.59 12.07 -2.43
C VAL A 72 -2.78 13.20 -1.80
N GLN A 73 -2.22 12.99 -0.61
CA GLN A 73 -1.36 13.97 0.06
C GLN A 73 -0.10 14.28 -0.76
N ARG A 74 0.53 13.24 -1.33
CA ARG A 74 1.71 13.43 -2.16
C ARG A 74 1.40 14.22 -3.43
N ILE A 75 0.31 13.89 -4.13
CA ILE A 75 -0.16 14.62 -5.32
C ILE A 75 -0.41 16.09 -4.98
N ALA A 76 -1.12 16.37 -3.87
CA ALA A 76 -1.36 17.74 -3.43
C ALA A 76 -0.05 18.51 -3.19
N SER A 77 0.95 17.88 -2.56
CA SER A 77 2.27 18.49 -2.31
C SER A 77 3.08 18.76 -3.58
N LEU A 78 2.85 18.01 -4.67
CA LEU A 78 3.52 18.26 -5.95
C LEU A 78 2.89 19.44 -6.69
N ASN A 79 1.58 19.61 -6.55
CA ASN A 79 0.81 20.67 -7.20
C ASN A 79 0.98 22.06 -6.56
N THR A 80 1.59 22.17 -5.37
CA THR A 80 1.87 23.48 -4.76
C THR A 80 2.99 24.25 -5.48
N ASN A 81 3.77 23.58 -6.34
CA ASN A 81 4.82 24.19 -7.15
C ASN A 81 4.36 24.33 -8.61
N ILE A 82 3.53 25.35 -8.86
CA ILE A 82 2.71 25.56 -10.08
C ILE A 82 3.50 25.66 -11.40
N ASN A 83 4.84 25.78 -11.37
CA ASN A 83 5.66 25.98 -12.57
C ASN A 83 6.66 24.85 -12.85
N ASN A 84 6.47 23.66 -12.27
CA ASN A 84 7.37 22.53 -12.48
C ASN A 84 6.66 21.42 -13.28
N ILE A 85 6.94 21.35 -14.59
CA ILE A 85 6.40 20.35 -15.53
C ILE A 85 6.69 18.92 -15.05
N ASP A 86 7.85 18.66 -14.44
CA ASP A 86 8.17 17.33 -13.92
C ASP A 86 7.25 16.92 -12.77
N ASN A 87 6.85 17.87 -11.92
CA ASN A 87 5.91 17.63 -10.84
C ASN A 87 4.49 17.34 -11.36
N GLU A 88 4.05 18.04 -12.41
CA GLU A 88 2.76 17.78 -13.05
C GLU A 88 2.71 16.38 -13.68
N LEU A 89 3.77 16.00 -14.39
CA LEU A 89 3.90 14.65 -14.96
C LEU A 89 3.92 13.59 -13.87
N LYS A 90 4.65 13.84 -12.79
CA LYS A 90 4.72 12.95 -11.63
C LYS A 90 3.35 12.78 -10.96
N ALA A 91 2.66 13.89 -10.68
CA ALA A 91 1.33 13.89 -10.09
C ALA A 91 0.32 13.12 -10.95
N SER A 92 0.34 13.34 -12.27
CA SER A 92 -0.53 12.64 -13.22
C SER A 92 -0.32 11.14 -13.20
N LYS A 93 0.93 10.66 -13.12
CA LYS A 93 1.22 9.23 -13.01
C LYS A 93 0.80 8.66 -11.65
N LEU A 94 0.98 9.40 -10.55
CA LEU A 94 0.50 8.98 -9.23
C LEU A 94 -1.02 8.88 -9.13
N ILE A 95 -1.77 9.73 -9.86
CA ILE A 95 -3.24 9.64 -9.94
C ILE A 95 -3.66 8.28 -10.52
N ILE A 96 -2.94 7.78 -11.52
CA ILE A 96 -3.20 6.46 -12.10
C ILE A 96 -3.03 5.37 -11.02
N CYS A 97 -1.91 5.39 -10.29
CA CYS A 97 -1.66 4.44 -9.19
C CYS A 97 -2.76 4.51 -8.12
N ALA A 98 -3.13 5.73 -7.69
CA ALA A 98 -4.18 5.93 -6.70
C ALA A 98 -5.54 5.39 -7.15
N ASN A 99 -5.87 5.52 -8.45
CA ASN A 99 -7.10 4.97 -9.00
C ASN A 99 -7.09 3.43 -9.07
N GLN A 100 -5.94 2.81 -9.30
CA GLN A 100 -5.82 1.34 -9.23
C GLN A 100 -6.12 0.83 -7.81
N LEU A 101 -5.72 1.56 -6.76
CA LEU A 101 -6.02 1.22 -5.36
C LEU A 101 -7.49 1.39 -4.96
N LYS A 102 -8.37 1.87 -5.86
CA LYS A 102 -9.83 1.81 -5.70
C LYS A 102 -10.43 0.54 -6.29
N ASN A 103 -9.68 -0.19 -7.12
CA ASN A 103 -10.13 -1.41 -7.75
C ASN A 103 -9.85 -2.62 -6.84
N LYS A 104 -10.92 -3.20 -6.30
CA LYS A 104 -10.84 -4.37 -5.40
C LYS A 104 -10.07 -5.55 -6.00
N LYS A 105 -10.20 -5.82 -7.31
CA LYS A 105 -9.48 -6.92 -7.97
C LYS A 105 -7.98 -6.65 -7.98
N TYR A 106 -7.58 -5.40 -8.24
CA TYR A 106 -6.18 -4.99 -8.21
C TYR A 106 -5.60 -5.09 -6.79
N ILE A 107 -6.32 -4.59 -5.77
CA ILE A 107 -5.88 -4.71 -4.37
C ILE A 107 -5.61 -6.17 -4.00
N LEU A 108 -6.48 -7.10 -4.41
CA LEU A 108 -6.27 -8.53 -4.16
C LEU A 108 -5.04 -9.10 -4.87
N THR A 109 -4.67 -8.58 -6.04
CA THR A 109 -3.41 -8.94 -6.72
C THR A 109 -2.23 -8.45 -5.90
N ILE A 110 -2.23 -7.18 -5.50
CA ILE A 110 -1.14 -6.58 -4.73
C ILE A 110 -0.96 -7.23 -3.35
N ILE A 111 -2.05 -7.58 -2.67
CA ILE A 111 -1.99 -8.35 -1.41
C ILE A 111 -1.27 -9.68 -1.63
N LYS A 112 -1.46 -10.34 -2.79
CA LYS A 112 -0.74 -11.59 -3.08
C LYS A 112 0.74 -11.34 -3.35
N GLU A 113 1.08 -10.30 -4.09
CA GLU A 113 2.48 -9.94 -4.38
C GLU A 113 3.25 -9.52 -3.13
N ALA A 114 2.62 -8.76 -2.25
CA ALA A 114 3.23 -8.29 -1.01
C ALA A 114 3.42 -9.41 0.03
N ARG A 115 2.81 -10.58 -0.16
CA ARG A 115 2.77 -11.66 0.84
C ARG A 115 4.15 -12.00 1.42
N SER A 116 5.15 -12.21 0.58
CA SER A 116 6.51 -12.58 1.00
C SER A 116 7.17 -11.50 1.86
N LEU A 117 6.78 -10.23 1.71
CA LEU A 117 7.26 -9.13 2.53
C LEU A 117 6.70 -9.17 3.96
N PHE A 118 5.48 -9.71 4.12
CA PHE A 118 4.78 -9.82 5.40
C PHE A 118 4.90 -11.19 6.06
N GLU A 119 5.56 -12.14 5.38
CA GLU A 119 5.61 -13.52 5.80
C GLU A 119 6.41 -13.66 7.09
N TYR A 120 5.84 -14.41 8.03
CA TYR A 120 6.53 -14.90 9.19
C TYR A 120 6.20 -16.39 9.35
N ASN A 121 7.16 -17.12 9.89
CA ASN A 121 7.02 -18.51 10.28
C ASN A 121 6.97 -18.55 11.81
N GLU A 122 5.98 -19.24 12.37
CA GLU A 122 5.93 -19.59 13.79
C GLU A 122 6.90 -20.72 14.10
#